data_AF-A0AAE0CRP3-F1
#
_entry.id   AF-A0AAE0CRP3-F1
#
_cell.length_a   1.000
_cell.length_b   1.000
_cell.length_c   1.000
_cell.angle_alpha   90.00
_cell.angle_beta   90.00
_cell.angle_gamma   90.00
#
_symmetry.space_group_name_H-M   'P 1'
#
loop_
_entity.id
_entity.type
_entity.pdbx_description
1 polymer ?
#
loop_
_entity_poly.entity_id
_entity_poly.type
_entity_poly.pdbx_seq_one_letter_code
_entity_poly.pdbx_strand_id
1 'polypeptide(L)'
;MDMESVEGLVLRDGRERRYNWELGIPKFIDIKTFIDPQNGYLINDRCVFGAEVFVTKYPTKWELLLPNQPRPQYPFECVDPYFCTWPIIKFSSLHKEYYESEPFSFYKWNILLYPKGYGAAKGSYISLFISNASNICYCKEFGKLILRIQNQITGNYVEVTDMVNFDFSKAYKWGFEKFMTLVDLKNPTAGFLISDVCIIQAQVIILGSVSDQW
;
A
#
# COMPACT_ATOMS: atom_id res chain seq x y z
N MET A 1 -27.46 -9.68 8.56
CA MET A 1 -28.14 -8.57 7.89
C MET A 1 -27.18 -8.14 6.81
N ASP A 2 -27.53 -8.40 5.56
CA ASP A 2 -26.72 -7.94 4.42
C ASP A 2 -26.83 -6.41 4.39
N MET A 3 -25.68 -5.75 4.56
CA MET A 3 -25.62 -4.30 4.49
C MET A 3 -25.61 -3.95 2.99
N GLU A 4 -26.65 -3.27 2.52
CA GLU A 4 -26.69 -2.77 1.15
C GLU A 4 -25.45 -1.93 0.85
N SER A 5 -24.91 -2.12 -0.35
CA SER A 5 -23.71 -1.47 -0.85
C SER A 5 -23.78 0.04 -0.71
N VAL A 6 -22.80 0.64 -0.04
CA VAL A 6 -22.61 2.09 -0.07
C VAL A 6 -21.74 2.42 -1.28
N GLU A 7 -22.33 3.05 -2.29
CA GLU A 7 -21.58 3.56 -3.45
C GLU A 7 -20.81 4.84 -3.05
N GLY A 8 -19.48 4.74 -2.95
CA GLY A 8 -18.60 5.88 -2.76
C GLY A 8 -18.17 6.48 -4.11
N LEU A 9 -18.49 7.76 -4.35
CA LEU A 9 -18.14 8.48 -5.58
C LEU A 9 -16.91 9.37 -5.34
N VAL A 10 -15.80 9.08 -6.03
CA VAL A 10 -14.59 9.92 -6.00
C VAL A 10 -14.47 10.66 -7.33
N LEU A 11 -14.64 11.98 -7.31
CA LEU A 11 -14.35 12.84 -8.45
C LEU A 11 -12.85 13.20 -8.45
N ARG A 12 -12.09 12.65 -9.39
CA ARG A 12 -10.79 13.19 -9.79
C ARG A 12 -10.85 13.61 -11.25
N ASP A 13 -10.50 14.87 -11.52
CA ASP A 13 -10.24 15.40 -12.86
C ASP A 13 -11.39 15.23 -13.87
N GLY A 14 -12.65 15.28 -13.40
CA GLY A 14 -13.83 15.25 -14.25
C GLY A 14 -14.16 13.89 -14.89
N ARG A 15 -13.51 12.78 -14.49
CA ARG A 15 -13.86 11.43 -14.97
C ARG A 15 -14.35 10.55 -13.82
N GLU A 16 -15.59 10.06 -13.96
CA GLU A 16 -16.21 9.12 -13.03
C GLU A 16 -15.52 7.75 -13.14
N ARG A 17 -15.04 7.23 -12.02
CA ARG A 17 -14.63 5.82 -11.89
C ARG A 17 -15.30 5.25 -10.65
N ARG A 18 -16.13 4.23 -10.83
CA ARG A 18 -16.80 3.51 -9.74
C ARG A 18 -15.88 2.44 -9.19
N TYR A 19 -15.67 2.44 -7.89
CA TYR A 19 -14.95 1.40 -7.17
C TYR A 19 -15.86 0.88 -6.07
N ASN A 20 -16.10 -0.43 -6.04
CA ASN A 20 -16.78 -1.09 -4.93
C ASN A 20 -15.73 -1.43 -3.87
N TRP A 21 -15.72 -0.67 -2.79
CA TRP A 21 -14.98 -1.02 -1.57
C TRP A 21 -16.01 -1.24 -0.46
N GLU A 22 -15.85 -2.32 0.28
CA GLU A 22 -16.57 -2.52 1.55
C GLU A 22 -15.65 -1.98 2.65
N LEU A 23 -15.89 -0.76 3.13
CA LEU A 23 -15.29 -0.26 4.36
C LEU A 23 -16.36 -0.34 5.44
N GLY A 24 -16.18 -1.28 6.36
CA GLY A 24 -17.01 -1.43 7.53
C GLY A 24 -16.13 -1.74 8.74
N ILE A 25 -16.69 -1.59 9.93
CA ILE A 25 -16.04 -2.03 11.16
C ILE A 25 -16.45 -3.49 11.35
N PRO A 26 -15.56 -4.49 11.08
CA PRO A 26 -15.89 -5.87 11.36
C PRO A 26 -16.16 -6.01 12.86
N LYS A 27 -17.35 -6.54 13.22
CA LYS A 27 -17.85 -6.65 14.60
C LYS A 27 -18.14 -5.30 15.29
N PHE A 28 -18.75 -4.35 14.57
CA PHE A 28 -19.23 -3.08 15.15
C PHE A 28 -20.01 -3.26 16.47
N ILE A 29 -20.89 -4.26 16.52
CA ILE A 29 -21.62 -4.66 17.72
C ILE A 29 -21.86 -6.18 17.68
N ASP A 30 -21.79 -6.84 18.84
CA ASP A 30 -22.15 -8.26 18.93
C ASP A 30 -23.65 -8.44 18.62
N ILE A 31 -24.00 -9.50 17.90
CA ILE A 31 -25.38 -9.75 17.50
C ILE A 31 -26.29 -9.88 18.72
N LYS A 32 -25.84 -10.49 19.83
CA LYS A 32 -26.66 -10.62 21.04
C LYS A 32 -26.92 -9.26 21.66
N THR A 33 -25.93 -8.38 21.69
CA THR A 33 -26.09 -7.00 22.17
C THR A 33 -27.03 -6.19 21.27
N PHE A 34 -26.93 -6.37 19.95
CA PHE A 34 -27.76 -5.67 18.96
C PHE A 34 -29.25 -6.04 19.05
N ILE A 35 -29.57 -7.33 19.23
CA ILE A 35 -30.96 -7.81 19.28
C ILE A 35 -31.59 -7.73 20.66
N ASP A 36 -30.81 -7.45 21.71
CA ASP A 36 -31.34 -7.34 23.08
C ASP A 36 -32.23 -6.08 23.19
N PRO A 37 -33.54 -6.25 23.48
CA PRO A 37 -34.47 -5.13 23.60
C PRO A 37 -34.08 -4.12 24.70
N GLN A 38 -33.29 -4.52 25.69
CA GLN A 38 -32.83 -3.63 26.76
C GLN A 38 -31.82 -2.59 26.28
N ASN A 39 -31.11 -2.88 25.18
CA ASN A 39 -30.07 -2.01 24.65
C ASN A 39 -30.61 -0.99 23.64
N GLY A 40 -31.83 -1.17 23.13
CA GLY A 40 -32.51 -0.20 22.27
C GLY A 40 -31.94 -0.03 20.85
N TYR A 41 -30.97 -0.86 20.43
CA TYR A 41 -30.38 -0.81 19.09
C TYR A 41 -31.34 -1.30 18.00
N LEU A 42 -32.19 -2.26 18.31
CA LEU A 42 -33.20 -2.81 17.41
C LEU A 42 -34.58 -2.72 18.08
N ILE A 43 -35.44 -1.85 17.55
CA ILE A 43 -36.80 -1.63 18.07
C ILE A 43 -37.78 -1.86 16.91
N ASN A 44 -38.70 -2.81 17.06
CA ASN A 44 -39.69 -3.17 16.03
C ASN A 44 -39.06 -3.48 14.65
N ASP A 45 -38.00 -4.30 14.64
CA ASP A 45 -37.21 -4.64 13.45
C ASP A 45 -36.61 -3.43 12.72
N ARG A 46 -36.49 -2.29 13.40
CA ARG A 46 -35.89 -1.06 12.88
C ARG A 46 -34.68 -0.68 13.71
N CYS A 47 -33.62 -0.30 13.02
CA CYS A 47 -32.40 0.27 13.57
C CYS A 47 -32.04 1.51 12.74
N VAL A 48 -31.46 2.53 13.38
CA VAL A 48 -30.96 3.73 12.71
C VAL A 48 -29.46 3.79 12.91
N PHE A 49 -28.71 3.86 11.80
CA PHE A 49 -27.28 4.09 11.81
C PHE A 49 -27.00 5.52 11.35
N GLY A 50 -26.22 6.26 12.13
CA GLY A 50 -25.64 7.53 11.70
C GLY A 50 -24.29 7.27 11.05
N ALA A 51 -24.08 7.77 9.83
CA ALA A 51 -22.77 7.80 9.20
C ALA A 51 -22.40 9.25 8.91
N GLU A 52 -21.28 9.71 9.47
CA GLU A 52 -20.71 11.00 9.11
C GLU A 52 -19.71 10.80 7.96
N VAL A 53 -20.03 11.38 6.80
CA VAL A 53 -19.15 11.33 5.63
C VAL A 53 -18.53 12.71 5.45
N PHE A 54 -17.22 12.80 5.67
CA PHE A 54 -16.46 14.02 5.43
C PHE A 54 -15.90 13.99 4.00
N VAL A 55 -16.29 14.96 3.17
CA VAL A 55 -15.65 15.20 1.87
C VAL A 55 -14.62 16.30 2.05
N THR A 56 -13.34 15.93 2.11
CA THR A 56 -12.23 16.87 2.23
C THR A 56 -11.73 17.28 0.85
N LYS A 57 -11.91 18.56 0.50
CA LYS A 57 -11.22 19.18 -0.65
C LYS A 57 -9.84 19.65 -0.21
N TYR A 58 -8.78 19.02 -0.69
CA TYR A 58 -7.41 19.43 -0.39
C TYR A 58 -6.86 20.38 -1.48
N PRO A 59 -6.26 21.52 -1.13
CA PRO A 59 -5.45 22.29 -2.06
C PRO A 59 -4.15 21.51 -2.34
N THR A 60 -3.81 21.36 -3.61
CA THR A 60 -2.67 20.58 -4.14
C THR A 60 -1.28 21.18 -3.84
N LYS A 61 -1.16 22.14 -2.91
CA LYS A 61 0.11 22.85 -2.67
C LYS A 61 0.22 23.38 -1.25
N TRP A 62 0.91 22.62 -0.38
CA TRP A 62 1.07 22.95 1.04
C TRP A 62 2.41 23.61 1.40
N GLU A 63 3.28 23.92 0.43
CA GLU A 63 4.65 24.39 0.72
C GLU A 63 4.81 25.86 1.18
N LEU A 64 3.75 26.63 1.50
CA LEU A 64 3.97 28.08 1.70
C LEU A 64 3.45 28.77 2.95
N LEU A 65 2.77 28.17 3.92
CA LEU A 65 2.26 28.99 5.04
C LEU A 65 2.34 28.30 6.42
N LEU A 66 3.16 28.94 7.28
CA LEU A 66 3.18 28.97 8.76
C LEU A 66 4.19 28.03 9.47
N PRO A 67 5.37 28.54 9.90
CA PRO A 67 6.42 27.75 10.55
C PRO A 67 6.13 27.30 11.99
N ASN A 68 5.12 27.85 12.68
CA ASN A 68 5.08 27.84 14.15
C ASN A 68 3.69 27.57 14.77
N GLN A 69 2.87 26.68 14.19
CA GLN A 69 1.70 26.16 14.92
C GLN A 69 1.90 24.68 15.27
N PRO A 70 1.48 24.23 16.48
CA PRO A 70 1.51 22.82 16.81
C PRO A 70 0.60 22.06 15.84
N ARG A 71 1.11 20.96 15.29
CA ARG A 71 0.34 20.05 14.43
C ARG A 71 -0.92 19.61 15.19
N PRO A 72 -2.13 19.72 14.62
CA PRO A 72 -3.31 19.19 15.27
C PRO A 72 -3.16 17.67 15.40
N GLN A 73 -3.21 17.16 16.63
CA GLN A 73 -3.24 15.74 16.93
C GLN A 73 -4.66 15.21 16.68
N TYR A 74 -4.95 14.78 15.46
CA TYR A 74 -6.15 13.97 15.14
C TYR A 74 -5.75 12.78 14.24
N PRO A 75 -6.47 11.63 14.32
CA PRO A 75 -5.89 10.30 14.09
C PRO A 75 -5.82 9.84 12.64
N PHE A 76 -6.19 10.68 11.68
CA PHE A 76 -6.27 10.28 10.27
C PHE A 76 -5.73 11.39 9.38
N GLU A 77 -4.44 11.67 9.52
CA GLU A 77 -3.70 12.26 8.40
C GLU A 77 -3.82 11.26 7.24
N CYS A 78 -4.44 11.66 6.13
CA CYS A 78 -4.22 10.98 4.87
C CYS A 78 -2.76 11.21 4.51
N VAL A 79 -1.89 10.34 5.00
CA VAL A 79 -0.46 10.41 4.76
C VAL A 79 -0.25 10.28 3.26
N ASP A 80 0.40 11.27 2.65
CA ASP A 80 0.77 11.20 1.25
C ASP A 80 1.49 9.86 0.99
N PRO A 81 1.17 9.16 -0.11
CA PRO A 81 1.83 7.89 -0.41
C PRO A 81 3.34 8.04 -0.42
N TYR A 82 4.03 7.17 0.31
CA TYR A 82 5.48 7.11 0.24
C TYR A 82 5.89 6.46 -1.06
N PHE A 83 6.69 7.16 -1.87
CA PHE A 83 7.08 6.70 -3.19
C PHE A 83 8.60 6.57 -3.30
N CYS A 84 9.05 5.53 -4.00
CA CYS A 84 10.43 5.32 -4.37
C CYS A 84 10.49 4.87 -5.84
N THR A 85 11.36 5.50 -6.63
CA THR A 85 11.76 5.00 -7.95
C THR A 85 13.22 4.62 -7.88
N TRP A 86 13.52 3.39 -8.26
CA TRP A 86 14.84 2.82 -8.21
C TRP A 86 15.26 2.27 -9.58
N PRO A 87 16.04 3.05 -10.35
CA PRO A 87 16.66 2.58 -11.58
C PRO A 87 17.80 1.60 -11.26
N ILE A 88 17.69 0.40 -11.78
CA ILE A 88 18.76 -0.61 -11.75
C ILE A 88 19.59 -0.45 -13.00
N ILE A 89 20.78 0.12 -12.86
CA ILE A 89 21.73 0.29 -13.95
C ILE A 89 22.62 -0.96 -14.03
N LYS A 90 22.90 -1.42 -15.25
CA LYS A 90 23.69 -2.64 -15.50
C LYS A 90 23.07 -3.88 -14.85
N PHE A 91 21.79 -4.15 -15.12
CA PHE A 91 21.06 -5.28 -14.53
C PHE A 91 21.78 -6.62 -14.74
N SER A 92 22.42 -6.81 -15.89
CA SER A 92 23.22 -7.99 -16.23
C SER A 92 24.37 -8.27 -15.24
N SER A 93 24.88 -7.23 -14.57
CA SER A 93 25.95 -7.35 -13.57
C SER A 93 25.46 -7.76 -12.17
N LEU A 94 24.14 -7.94 -11.98
CA LEU A 94 23.58 -8.35 -10.70
C LEU A 94 23.80 -9.85 -10.43
N HIS A 95 24.83 -10.14 -9.64
CA HIS A 95 25.26 -11.51 -9.31
C HIS A 95 24.96 -11.94 -7.87
N LYS A 96 24.73 -10.99 -6.96
CA LYS A 96 24.35 -11.28 -5.57
C LYS A 96 22.94 -11.85 -5.50
N GLU A 97 22.61 -12.45 -4.36
CA GLU A 97 21.27 -12.99 -4.11
C GLU A 97 20.21 -11.89 -4.14
N TYR A 98 20.51 -10.74 -3.52
CA TYR A 98 19.63 -9.57 -3.54
C TYR A 98 20.40 -8.26 -3.46
N TYR A 99 19.68 -7.18 -3.74
CA TYR A 99 20.13 -5.80 -3.71
C TYR A 99 19.06 -4.94 -3.02
N GLU A 100 19.49 -3.84 -2.40
CA GLU A 100 18.60 -2.92 -1.69
C GLU A 100 18.69 -1.52 -2.32
N SER A 101 17.57 -0.82 -2.41
CA SER A 101 17.55 0.61 -2.74
C SER A 101 18.11 1.43 -1.57
N GLU A 102 18.31 2.73 -1.79
CA GLU A 102 18.42 3.66 -0.66
C GLU A 102 17.13 3.67 0.16
N PRO A 103 17.20 3.90 1.49
CA PRO A 103 16.02 4.02 2.32
C PRO A 103 15.14 5.21 1.89
N PHE A 104 13.83 5.02 1.87
CA PHE A 104 12.86 6.06 1.59
C PHE A 104 11.84 6.18 2.72
N SER A 105 11.15 7.33 2.77
CA SER A 105 10.19 7.73 3.81
C SER A 105 10.79 7.92 5.22
N PHE A 106 9.94 8.40 6.14
CA PHE A 106 10.27 8.44 7.58
C PHE A 106 10.46 7.04 8.17
N TYR A 107 9.78 6.03 7.62
CA TYR A 107 9.87 4.63 8.06
C TYR A 107 11.18 3.94 7.62
N LYS A 108 12.01 4.59 6.80
CA LYS A 108 13.26 4.04 6.26
C LYS A 108 13.05 2.68 5.59
N TRP A 109 12.09 2.59 4.69
CA TRP A 109 11.90 1.38 3.90
C TRP A 109 12.89 1.30 2.75
N ASN A 110 13.23 0.09 2.33
CA ASN A 110 14.03 -0.17 1.13
C ASN A 110 13.27 -1.10 0.22
N ILE A 111 13.48 -0.95 -1.08
CA ILE A 111 13.08 -1.96 -2.05
C ILE A 111 14.16 -3.06 -2.02
N LEU A 112 13.75 -4.30 -1.85
CA LEU A 112 14.59 -5.48 -2.02
C LEU A 112 14.33 -6.10 -3.39
N LEU A 113 15.39 -6.20 -4.17
CA LEU A 113 15.39 -6.86 -5.48
C LEU A 113 16.14 -8.19 -5.37
N TYR A 114 15.45 -9.30 -5.68
CA TYR A 114 16.07 -10.59 -5.96
C TYR A 114 16.06 -10.82 -7.48
N PRO A 115 17.15 -10.49 -8.19
CA PRO A 115 17.17 -10.46 -9.66
C PRO A 115 17.06 -11.86 -10.29
N LYS A 116 17.31 -12.91 -9.51
CA LYS A 116 17.16 -14.33 -9.89
C LYS A 116 16.04 -15.03 -9.11
N GLY A 117 15.19 -14.27 -8.43
CA GLY A 117 14.07 -14.77 -7.64
C GLY A 117 14.45 -15.23 -6.23
N TYR A 118 13.42 -15.44 -5.43
CA TYR A 118 13.49 -15.86 -4.03
C TYR A 118 12.60 -17.09 -3.80
N GLY A 119 12.95 -17.91 -2.80
CA GLY A 119 12.14 -19.06 -2.40
C GLY A 119 11.84 -20.04 -3.54
N ALA A 120 10.57 -20.45 -3.65
CA ALA A 120 10.11 -21.37 -4.69
C ALA A 120 10.12 -20.76 -6.10
N ALA A 121 10.29 -19.43 -6.22
CA ALA A 121 10.31 -18.72 -7.50
C ALA A 121 11.72 -18.53 -8.08
N LYS A 122 12.76 -18.94 -7.32
CA LYS A 122 14.17 -18.80 -7.73
C LYS A 122 14.43 -19.47 -9.08
N GLY A 123 15.12 -18.75 -9.96
CA GLY A 123 15.45 -19.16 -11.32
C GLY A 123 14.34 -18.95 -12.36
N SER A 124 13.11 -18.61 -11.95
CA SER A 124 11.97 -18.45 -12.87
C SER A 124 11.37 -17.05 -12.86
N TYR A 125 11.40 -16.35 -11.72
CA TYR A 125 10.86 -15.01 -11.56
C TYR A 125 11.90 -14.04 -10.99
N ILE A 126 11.72 -12.75 -11.24
CA ILE A 126 12.25 -11.70 -10.38
C ILE A 126 11.31 -11.57 -9.16
N SER A 127 11.88 -11.34 -7.98
CA SER A 127 11.10 -11.11 -6.75
C SER A 127 11.38 -9.73 -6.20
N LEU A 128 10.34 -9.04 -5.75
CA LEU A 128 10.40 -7.69 -5.21
C LEU A 128 9.75 -7.66 -3.83
N PHE A 129 10.40 -7.02 -2.88
CA PHE A 129 9.87 -6.80 -1.54
C PHE A 129 10.18 -5.38 -1.06
N ILE A 130 9.56 -4.99 0.04
CA ILE A 130 10.03 -3.92 0.90
C ILE A 130 10.52 -4.49 2.23
N SER A 131 11.56 -3.88 2.79
CA SER A 131 12.08 -4.15 4.13
C SER A 131 12.29 -2.84 4.89
N ASN A 132 12.62 -2.92 6.18
CA ASN A 132 13.02 -1.76 6.99
C ASN A 132 14.55 -1.73 7.08
N ALA A 133 15.18 -0.65 6.59
CA ALA A 133 16.65 -0.50 6.59
C ALA A 133 17.28 -0.56 7.97
N SER A 134 16.50 -0.24 9.00
CA SER A 134 17.07 0.23 10.25
C SER A 134 16.70 -0.61 11.47
N ASN A 135 15.65 -1.44 11.43
CA ASN A 135 15.08 -2.06 12.65
C ASN A 135 14.78 -1.04 13.77
N ILE A 136 14.78 0.28 13.46
CA ILE A 136 14.65 1.36 14.46
C ILE A 136 13.18 1.66 14.73
N CYS A 137 12.28 1.45 13.76
CA CYS A 137 10.85 1.59 14.01
C CYS A 137 10.14 0.25 14.13
N TYR A 138 9.67 -0.06 15.33
CA TYR A 138 8.63 -1.06 15.61
C TYR A 138 7.26 -0.45 15.32
N CYS A 139 7.10 0.05 14.09
CA CYS A 139 5.85 0.60 13.63
C CYS A 139 4.93 -0.58 13.27
N LYS A 140 3.75 -0.67 13.89
CA LYS A 140 2.68 -1.60 13.51
C LYS A 140 1.66 -0.85 12.67
N GLU A 141 1.88 -0.83 11.37
CA GLU A 141 1.04 -0.05 10.45
C GLU A 141 0.23 -0.98 9.56
N PHE A 142 -1.02 -0.62 9.31
CA PHE A 142 -1.82 -1.21 8.25
C PHE A 142 -1.78 -0.29 7.03
N GLY A 143 -1.49 -0.87 5.87
CA GLY A 143 -1.39 -0.08 4.65
C GLY A 143 -1.44 -0.88 3.37
N LYS A 144 -1.41 -0.16 2.26
CA LYS A 144 -1.37 -0.71 0.91
C LYS A 144 0.06 -0.66 0.38
N LEU A 145 0.61 -1.81 0.00
CA LEU A 145 1.87 -1.94 -0.72
C LEU A 145 1.60 -2.07 -2.22
N ILE A 146 2.29 -1.27 -3.03
CA ILE A 146 2.23 -1.35 -4.48
C ILE A 146 3.66 -1.40 -5.01
N LEU A 147 3.98 -2.46 -5.76
CA LEU A 147 5.28 -2.65 -6.41
C LEU A 147 5.10 -2.66 -7.92
N ARG A 148 6.02 -2.00 -8.63
CA ARG A 148 5.94 -1.83 -10.09
C ARG A 148 7.28 -2.09 -10.78
N ILE A 149 7.21 -2.62 -12.00
CA ILE A 149 8.29 -2.55 -12.98
C ILE A 149 7.76 -1.77 -14.19
N GLN A 150 8.48 -0.70 -14.56
CA GLN A 150 8.07 0.17 -15.65
C GLN A 150 8.35 -0.48 -17.02
N ASN A 151 7.37 -0.38 -17.92
CA ASN A 151 7.58 -0.62 -19.34
C ASN A 151 8.10 0.67 -19.98
N GLN A 152 9.37 0.68 -20.35
CA GLN A 152 10.09 1.86 -20.84
C GLN A 152 9.73 2.23 -22.28
N ILE A 153 9.05 1.35 -23.03
CA ILE A 153 8.58 1.63 -24.40
C ILE A 153 7.22 2.34 -24.36
N THR A 154 6.29 1.82 -23.56
CA THR A 154 4.91 2.33 -23.52
C THR A 154 4.68 3.38 -22.44
N GLY A 155 5.57 3.49 -21.45
CA GLY A 155 5.39 4.33 -20.26
C GLY A 155 4.46 3.73 -19.20
N ASN A 156 3.83 2.58 -19.47
CA ASN A 156 3.00 1.85 -18.50
C ASN A 156 3.87 1.07 -17.49
N TYR A 157 3.23 0.22 -16.69
CA TYR A 157 3.89 -0.62 -15.70
C TYR A 157 3.18 -1.97 -15.55
N VAL A 158 3.93 -2.97 -15.12
CA VAL A 158 3.35 -4.13 -14.42
C VAL A 158 3.30 -3.76 -12.95
N GLU A 159 2.12 -3.83 -12.36
CA GLU A 159 1.85 -3.49 -10.97
C GLU A 159 1.28 -4.70 -10.24
N VAL A 160 1.79 -4.94 -9.04
CA VAL A 160 1.18 -5.86 -8.09
C VAL A 160 0.96 -5.13 -6.77
N THR A 161 -0.23 -5.31 -6.20
CA THR A 161 -0.73 -4.60 -5.03
C THR A 161 -1.10 -5.60 -3.94
N ASP A 162 -0.82 -5.26 -2.67
CA ASP A 162 -1.27 -6.03 -1.51
C ASP A 162 -1.67 -5.11 -0.33
N MET A 163 -2.55 -5.60 0.54
CA MET A 163 -2.88 -4.98 1.82
C MET A 163 -2.08 -5.65 2.92
N VAL A 164 -1.22 -4.87 3.58
CA VAL A 164 -0.18 -5.39 4.45
C VAL A 164 -0.32 -4.83 5.85
N ASN A 165 -0.26 -5.71 6.84
CA ASN A 165 0.06 -5.36 8.22
C ASN A 165 1.60 -5.34 8.35
N PHE A 166 2.18 -4.16 8.24
CA PHE A 166 3.61 -3.93 8.45
C PHE A 166 3.91 -4.08 9.94
N ASP A 167 4.17 -5.32 10.35
CA ASP A 167 4.58 -5.69 11.70
C ASP A 167 6.00 -6.26 11.64
N PHE A 168 6.99 -5.36 11.72
CA PHE A 168 8.40 -5.73 11.58
C PHE A 168 8.93 -6.55 12.77
N SER A 169 8.12 -6.76 13.82
CA SER A 169 8.41 -7.73 14.87
C SER A 169 8.15 -9.18 14.45
N LYS A 170 7.32 -9.39 13.40
CA LYS A 170 6.90 -10.71 12.92
C LYS A 170 7.54 -11.10 11.59
N ALA A 171 7.77 -10.14 10.72
CA ALA A 171 8.36 -10.38 9.40
C ALA A 171 9.35 -9.28 9.03
N TYR A 172 10.43 -9.67 8.35
CA TYR A 172 11.50 -8.75 7.96
C TYR A 172 11.25 -8.06 6.60
N LYS A 173 10.33 -8.60 5.79
CA LYS A 173 9.99 -8.07 4.47
C LYS A 173 8.58 -8.46 4.04
N TRP A 174 7.98 -7.64 3.16
CA TRP A 174 6.70 -7.92 2.48
C TRP A 174 6.79 -7.64 0.98
N GLY A 175 6.10 -8.43 0.17
CA GLY A 175 6.13 -8.32 -1.28
C GLY A 175 5.90 -9.66 -1.95
N PHE A 176 6.47 -9.83 -3.13
CA PHE A 176 6.07 -10.87 -4.07
C PHE A 176 7.26 -11.73 -4.50
N GLU A 177 7.23 -13.01 -4.14
CA GLU A 177 8.18 -14.01 -4.67
C GLU A 177 8.07 -14.15 -6.19
N LYS A 178 6.84 -14.15 -6.71
CA LYS A 178 6.55 -14.26 -8.15
C LYS A 178 6.04 -12.92 -8.67
N PHE A 179 6.94 -11.94 -8.87
CA PHE A 179 6.53 -10.63 -9.37
C PHE A 179 6.37 -10.64 -10.90
N MET A 180 7.43 -10.97 -11.62
CA MET A 180 7.45 -11.04 -13.10
C MET A 180 8.35 -12.20 -13.52
N THR A 181 8.02 -12.90 -14.60
CA THR A 181 8.87 -14.00 -15.07
C THR A 181 10.19 -13.43 -15.60
N LEU A 182 11.29 -14.19 -15.45
CA LEU A 182 12.57 -13.79 -16.04
C LEU A 182 12.53 -13.80 -17.57
N VAL A 183 11.61 -14.58 -18.16
CA VAL A 183 11.38 -14.61 -19.62
C VAL A 183 10.79 -13.29 -20.09
N ASP A 184 9.72 -12.81 -19.44
CA ASP A 184 9.06 -11.55 -19.81
C ASP A 184 9.97 -10.34 -19.54
N LEU A 185 10.67 -10.35 -18.39
CA LEU A 185 11.60 -9.28 -18.04
C LEU A 185 12.72 -9.12 -19.08
N LYS A 186 13.28 -10.24 -19.55
CA LYS A 186 14.41 -10.25 -20.49
C LYS A 186 13.99 -10.21 -21.95
N ASN A 187 12.69 -10.27 -22.25
CA ASN A 187 12.21 -10.17 -23.62
C ASN A 187 12.49 -8.74 -24.15
N PRO A 188 13.36 -8.57 -25.16
CA PRO A 188 13.78 -7.25 -25.63
C PRO A 188 12.63 -6.43 -26.23
N THR A 189 11.55 -7.06 -26.67
CA THR A 189 10.37 -6.36 -27.21
C THR A 189 9.33 -6.04 -26.13
N ALA A 190 9.47 -6.59 -24.92
CA ALA A 190 8.50 -6.36 -23.84
C ALA A 190 8.69 -5.02 -23.13
N GLY A 191 9.88 -4.41 -23.22
CA GLY A 191 10.12 -3.03 -22.76
C GLY A 191 10.48 -2.88 -21.28
N PHE A 192 10.66 -3.96 -20.52
CA PHE A 192 10.95 -3.88 -19.08
C PHE A 192 12.44 -3.75 -18.77
N LEU A 193 13.30 -4.35 -19.60
CA LEU A 193 14.76 -4.23 -19.53
C LEU A 193 15.29 -3.64 -20.84
N ILE A 194 15.55 -2.33 -20.86
CA ILE A 194 16.05 -1.59 -22.03
C ILE A 194 17.44 -1.07 -21.74
N SER A 195 18.39 -1.31 -22.66
CA SER A 195 19.78 -0.87 -22.52
C SER A 195 20.42 -1.30 -21.18
N ASP A 196 20.09 -2.51 -20.73
CA ASP A 196 20.52 -3.07 -19.44
C ASP A 196 20.08 -2.26 -18.20
N VAL A 197 18.99 -1.51 -18.34
CA VAL A 197 18.34 -0.73 -17.26
C VAL A 197 16.93 -1.27 -17.01
N CYS A 198 16.60 -1.50 -15.75
CA CYS A 198 15.25 -1.85 -15.28
C CYS A 198 14.81 -0.81 -14.25
N ILE A 199 13.60 -0.27 -14.36
CA ILE A 199 13.09 0.74 -13.42
C ILE A 199 12.04 0.10 -12.53
N ILE A 200 12.36 0.01 -11.23
CA ILE A 200 11.47 -0.53 -10.20
C ILE A 200 10.88 0.64 -9.42
N GLN A 201 9.62 0.53 -9.01
CA GLN A 201 8.99 1.51 -8.15
C GLN A 201 8.28 0.83 -6.98
N ALA A 202 8.29 1.50 -5.83
CA ALA A 202 7.47 1.16 -4.70
C ALA A 202 6.60 2.35 -4.31
N GLN A 203 5.36 2.06 -3.95
CA GLN A 203 4.45 3.00 -3.34
C GLN A 203 3.82 2.33 -2.13
N VAL A 204 3.85 3.01 -1.00
CA VAL A 204 3.23 2.53 0.23
C VAL A 204 2.31 3.60 0.79
N ILE A 205 1.09 3.20 1.10
CA ILE A 205 0.06 4.07 1.65
C ILE A 205 -0.29 3.56 3.03
N ILE A 206 -0.02 4.34 4.07
CA ILE A 206 -0.44 4.00 5.43
C ILE A 206 -1.91 4.40 5.59
N LEU A 207 -2.73 3.44 5.99
CA LEU A 207 -4.18 3.61 6.17
C LEU A 207 -4.56 3.71 7.65
N GLY A 208 -3.70 3.21 8.54
CA GLY A 208 -3.85 3.42 9.98
C GLY A 208 -2.78 2.69 10.77
N SER A 209 -2.56 3.14 12.00
CA SER A 209 -1.70 2.46 12.96
C SER A 209 -2.50 1.48 13.78
N VAL A 210 -1.96 0.28 13.97
CA VAL A 210 -2.54 -0.72 14.87
C VAL A 210 -1.98 -0.44 16.27
N SER A 211 -2.76 0.22 17.11
CA SER A 211 -2.41 0.37 18.52
C SER A 211 -2.68 -0.93 19.26
N ASP A 212 -1.67 -1.45 19.97
CA ASP A 212 -1.93 -2.43 21.03
C ASP A 212 -2.46 -1.63 22.22
N GLN A 213 -3.78 -1.44 22.30
CA GLN A 213 -4.40 -1.02 23.56
C GLN A 213 -5.09 -2.23 24.18
N TRP A 214 -4.52 -2.69 25.30
CA TRP A 214 -5.17 -3.52 26.31
C TRP A 214 -5.46 -2.67 27.53
#